data_AF-A0A0X8JK22-F1
#
_entry.id   AF-A0A0X8JK22-F1
#
_cell.length_a   1.000
_cell.length_b   1.000
_cell.length_c   1.000
_cell.angle_alpha   90.00
_cell.angle_beta   90.00
_cell.angle_gamma   90.00
#
_symmetry.space_group_name_H-M   'P 1'
#
loop_
_entity.id
_entity.type
_entity.pdbx_description
1 polymer ?
#
loop_
_entity_poly.entity_id
_entity_poly.type
_entity_poly.pdbx_seq_one_letter_code
_entity_poly.pdbx_strand_id
1 'polypeptide(L)'
;MAVSFNQIPSSIRVPLCYVEFDNSGALTSTPVMEWRLLLVGQAAADCEGPLLTPTLITSADQAAKLWGQGSMLASMFRYAKRQGGILETWGLAVPDPEAAVAAGGDVTLSGSCSASGVISLYIGGERVRALAQAGEALTVTAARLAATINENGELPVTASTAEDQLGVIKLTCRWKGATGNDIDLQINYGTDDALPQGLRVACGSMSGGAGDPDMAAIVAALGDTWWKAMSCPYLRKAERDILEEWLDAQFGPLRQQECQVFGAFRGTLAEASAYGNAGNSELVSVLAIGAMPSSPWDAAAAYAMRAATSLADDPARPLQTLELTGLKTPRREDRWNMEERNILLYDGMATFMVASDDTVQIEREVTMYQKNSWGMADPSYLDVQTPATLGYWRYAVRSRILQKYSRHKLADDGTRYGPGQAIVTPSVIRAELIALLGEMEEKGLLENLEAFKSGLIVERNKDDRNRLDVLAPPDLVNQFRVFAMQTRFIL
;
A
#
# COMPACT_ATOMS: atom_id res chain seq x y z
N MET A 1 -27.33 -7.57 46.50
CA MET A 1 -28.04 -7.52 45.21
C MET A 1 -27.31 -8.42 44.23
N ALA A 2 -28.03 -9.07 43.31
CA ALA A 2 -27.50 -10.06 42.36
C ALA A 2 -27.32 -9.51 40.93
N VAL A 3 -27.80 -8.30 40.67
CA VAL A 3 -27.75 -7.59 39.39
C VAL A 3 -27.44 -6.12 39.69
N SER A 4 -26.47 -5.53 39.00
CA SER A 4 -26.16 -4.09 39.05
C SER A 4 -26.70 -3.41 37.81
N PHE A 5 -27.14 -2.17 37.97
CA PHE A 5 -27.66 -1.34 36.88
C PHE A 5 -26.67 -0.22 36.54
N ASN A 6 -26.51 0.09 35.25
CA ASN A 6 -25.58 1.10 34.72
C ASN A 6 -26.21 2.50 34.67
N GLN A 7 -27.49 2.60 34.33
CA GLN A 7 -28.21 3.85 34.10
C GLN A 7 -29.33 4.06 35.12
N ILE A 8 -29.93 2.99 35.66
CA ILE A 8 -30.99 3.09 36.66
C ILE A 8 -30.39 3.46 38.03
N PRO A 9 -30.63 4.68 38.56
CA PRO A 9 -30.00 5.12 39.81
C PRO A 9 -30.60 4.40 41.02
N SER A 10 -29.77 4.03 41.99
CA SER A 10 -30.23 3.40 43.24
C SER A 10 -31.10 4.32 44.12
N SER A 11 -31.13 5.62 43.83
CA SER A 11 -31.88 6.65 44.56
C SER A 11 -33.23 7.02 43.93
N ILE A 12 -33.65 6.35 42.85
CA ILE A 12 -34.90 6.66 42.15
C ILE A 12 -36.12 6.37 43.05
N ARG A 13 -37.01 7.36 43.21
CA ARG A 13 -38.22 7.28 44.07
C ARG A 13 -39.51 7.23 43.27
N VAL A 14 -39.46 7.51 41.97
CA VAL A 14 -40.62 7.47 41.08
C VAL A 14 -40.94 5.99 40.79
N PRO A 15 -42.20 5.55 40.95
CA PRO A 15 -42.56 4.12 40.87
C PRO A 15 -42.80 3.62 39.43
N LEU A 16 -42.89 2.29 39.30
CA LEU A 16 -43.40 1.47 38.17
C LEU A 16 -42.36 0.57 37.46
N CYS A 17 -41.84 0.96 36.30
CA CYS A 17 -41.01 0.09 35.46
C CYS A 17 -39.86 0.86 34.80
N TYR A 18 -38.64 0.36 34.97
CA TYR A 18 -37.43 0.88 34.34
C TYR A 18 -36.67 -0.31 33.75
N VAL A 19 -36.36 -0.24 32.47
CA VAL A 19 -35.59 -1.26 31.74
C VAL A 19 -34.38 -0.55 31.15
N GLU A 20 -33.18 -1.06 31.40
CA GLU A 20 -31.97 -0.60 30.75
C GLU A 20 -31.44 -1.66 29.78
N PHE A 21 -30.86 -1.19 28.69
CA PHE A 21 -30.13 -2.04 27.75
C PHE A 21 -28.64 -1.91 28.06
N ASP A 22 -28.00 -3.04 28.31
CA ASP A 22 -26.54 -3.14 28.36
C ASP A 22 -26.06 -3.83 27.08
N ASN A 23 -25.23 -3.15 26.30
CA ASN A 23 -24.69 -3.65 25.04
C ASN A 23 -23.36 -4.41 25.23
N SER A 24 -22.87 -4.56 26.47
CA SER A 24 -21.63 -5.29 26.78
C SER A 24 -21.62 -6.75 26.27
N GLY A 25 -22.80 -7.36 26.10
CA GLY A 25 -22.98 -8.71 25.53
C GLY A 25 -23.41 -8.76 24.06
N ALA A 26 -23.46 -7.62 23.35
CA ALA A 26 -24.02 -7.57 21.99
C ALA A 26 -23.12 -8.22 20.92
N LEU A 27 -21.83 -8.35 21.18
CA LEU A 27 -20.85 -8.91 20.24
C LEU A 27 -20.26 -10.21 20.79
N THR A 28 -20.61 -11.32 20.16
CA THR A 28 -20.09 -12.66 20.49
C THR A 28 -19.01 -13.14 19.51
N SER A 29 -18.82 -12.44 18.39
CA SER A 29 -17.77 -12.72 17.41
C SER A 29 -16.62 -11.71 17.51
N THR A 30 -15.46 -12.07 16.96
CA THR A 30 -14.33 -11.15 16.77
C THR A 30 -14.78 -9.90 15.98
N PRO A 31 -14.30 -8.69 16.33
CA PRO A 31 -14.77 -7.46 15.73
C PRO A 31 -14.40 -7.37 14.24
N VAL A 32 -15.24 -6.68 13.47
CA VAL A 32 -14.90 -6.23 12.11
C VAL A 32 -13.93 -5.07 12.26
N MET A 33 -12.76 -5.19 11.63
CA MET A 33 -11.78 -4.10 11.57
C MET A 33 -11.98 -3.40 10.23
N GLU A 34 -12.37 -2.13 10.26
CA GLU A 34 -12.51 -1.34 9.03
C GLU A 34 -11.13 -1.02 8.46
N TRP A 35 -10.95 -1.27 7.17
CA TRP A 35 -9.76 -0.89 6.44
C TRP A 35 -10.05 0.33 5.57
N ARG A 36 -9.14 1.30 5.62
CA ARG A 36 -9.12 2.47 4.74
C ARG A 36 -7.77 2.55 4.06
N LEU A 37 -7.79 2.72 2.74
CA LEU A 37 -6.60 2.92 1.94
C LEU A 37 -6.45 4.40 1.61
N LEU A 38 -5.31 4.99 1.96
CA LEU A 38 -4.92 6.33 1.56
C LEU A 38 -3.98 6.29 0.36
N LEU A 39 -4.24 7.09 -0.67
CA LEU A 39 -3.33 7.30 -1.79
C LEU A 39 -2.75 8.71 -1.69
N VAL A 40 -1.43 8.81 -1.62
CA VAL A 40 -0.71 10.08 -1.58
C VAL A 40 -0.09 10.35 -2.94
N GLY A 41 -0.25 11.56 -3.46
CA GLY A 41 0.35 11.91 -4.75
C GLY A 41 0.13 13.37 -5.13
N GLN A 42 0.85 13.82 -6.14
CA GLN A 42 0.76 15.19 -6.62
C GLN A 42 -0.52 15.45 -7.43
N ALA A 43 -1.09 16.63 -7.20
CA ALA A 43 -2.19 17.18 -7.99
C ALA A 43 -1.66 18.12 -9.09
N ALA A 44 -2.51 18.45 -10.05
CA ALA A 44 -2.23 19.52 -11.01
C ALA A 44 -2.15 20.89 -10.29
N ALA A 45 -1.33 21.82 -10.79
CA ALA A 45 -1.12 23.12 -10.17
C ALA A 45 -2.41 23.95 -9.99
N ASP A 46 -3.33 23.88 -10.95
CA ASP A 46 -4.61 24.62 -10.94
C ASP A 46 -5.80 23.72 -10.52
N CYS A 47 -5.58 22.77 -9.61
CA CYS A 47 -6.64 21.86 -9.18
C CYS A 47 -7.74 22.55 -8.34
N GLU A 48 -8.98 22.08 -8.48
CA GLU A 48 -10.13 22.57 -7.69
C GLU A 48 -10.22 21.91 -6.31
N GLY A 49 -9.66 20.71 -6.17
CA GLY A 49 -9.72 19.89 -4.97
C GLY A 49 -8.82 20.43 -3.85
N PRO A 50 -9.13 20.10 -2.59
CA PRO A 50 -8.31 20.52 -1.46
C PRO A 50 -6.94 19.82 -1.52
N LEU A 51 -5.91 20.58 -1.14
CA LEU A 51 -4.54 20.11 -0.98
C LEU A 51 -4.26 19.83 0.50
N LEU A 52 -3.37 18.87 0.77
CA LEU A 52 -2.97 18.44 2.12
C LEU A 52 -4.17 18.18 3.07
N THR A 53 -5.28 17.69 2.50
CA THR A 53 -6.48 17.32 3.24
C THR A 53 -6.99 15.97 2.73
N PRO A 54 -7.04 14.92 3.56
CA PRO A 54 -7.60 13.64 3.15
C PRO A 54 -9.05 13.80 2.66
N THR A 55 -9.31 13.36 1.44
CA THR A 55 -10.63 13.44 0.81
C THR A 55 -11.11 12.05 0.38
N LEU A 56 -12.36 11.71 0.71
CA LEU A 56 -12.97 10.44 0.32
C LEU A 56 -13.20 10.39 -1.19
N ILE A 57 -12.71 9.33 -1.84
CA ILE A 57 -12.83 9.13 -3.28
C ILE A 57 -13.54 7.82 -3.57
N THR A 58 -14.63 7.92 -4.31
CA THR A 58 -15.46 6.76 -4.68
C THR A 58 -15.15 6.25 -6.09
N SER A 59 -14.73 7.12 -7.00
CA SER A 59 -14.39 6.78 -8.39
C SER A 59 -13.12 7.50 -8.87
N ALA A 60 -12.46 6.92 -9.89
CA ALA A 60 -11.30 7.56 -10.51
C ALA A 60 -11.64 8.91 -11.16
N ASP A 61 -12.83 9.03 -11.76
CA ASP A 61 -13.32 10.29 -12.35
C ASP A 61 -13.48 11.41 -11.33
N GLN A 62 -13.86 11.06 -10.09
CA GLN A 62 -13.94 12.04 -9.00
C GLN A 62 -12.55 12.60 -8.67
N ALA A 63 -11.53 11.74 -8.56
CA ALA A 63 -10.15 12.18 -8.33
C ALA A 63 -9.62 13.05 -9.49
N ALA A 64 -9.91 12.67 -10.73
CA ALA A 64 -9.49 13.42 -11.91
C ALA A 64 -10.14 14.81 -12.00
N LYS A 65 -11.40 14.96 -11.59
CA LYS A 65 -12.08 16.27 -11.51
C LYS A 65 -11.50 17.16 -10.42
N LEU A 66 -11.21 16.58 -9.25
CA LEU A 66 -10.69 17.35 -8.12
C LEU A 66 -9.24 17.78 -8.36
N TRP A 67 -8.37 16.85 -8.75
CA TRP A 67 -6.91 17.07 -8.75
C TRP A 67 -6.30 17.19 -10.14
N GLY A 68 -7.14 17.22 -11.18
CA GLY A 68 -6.73 17.39 -12.57
C GLY A 68 -6.42 16.08 -13.28
N GLN A 69 -6.88 15.97 -14.52
CA GLN A 69 -6.52 14.87 -15.42
C GLN A 69 -5.01 14.90 -15.73
N GLY A 70 -4.39 13.71 -15.74
CA GLY A 70 -2.95 13.56 -15.98
C GLY A 70 -2.08 13.88 -14.76
N SER A 71 -2.67 14.24 -13.61
CA SER A 71 -1.93 14.32 -12.35
C SER A 71 -1.54 12.93 -11.84
N MET A 72 -0.48 12.87 -11.04
CA MET A 72 0.00 11.63 -10.43
C MET A 72 -1.12 10.96 -9.62
N LEU A 73 -1.79 11.73 -8.75
CA LEU A 73 -2.83 11.18 -7.89
C LEU A 73 -4.05 10.67 -8.68
N ALA A 74 -4.47 11.38 -9.74
CA ALA A 74 -5.54 10.89 -10.61
C ALA A 74 -5.17 9.57 -11.30
N SER A 75 -3.92 9.43 -11.75
CA SER A 75 -3.43 8.18 -12.34
C SER A 75 -3.42 7.04 -11.33
N MET A 76 -2.92 7.28 -10.12
CA MET A 76 -2.93 6.30 -9.02
C MET A 76 -4.34 5.79 -8.72
N PHE A 77 -5.34 6.69 -8.65
CA PHE A 77 -6.74 6.28 -8.46
C PHE A 77 -7.30 5.46 -9.63
N ARG A 78 -6.89 5.74 -10.87
CA ARG A 78 -7.26 4.93 -12.04
C ARG A 78 -6.77 3.49 -11.89
N TYR A 79 -5.52 3.30 -11.49
CA TYR A 79 -4.92 1.97 -11.30
C TYR A 79 -5.44 1.25 -10.05
N ALA A 80 -5.66 1.97 -8.95
CA ALA A 80 -6.26 1.40 -7.74
C ALA A 80 -7.70 0.93 -8.01
N LYS A 81 -8.57 1.77 -8.58
CA LYS A 81 -9.97 1.39 -8.83
C LYS A 81 -10.13 0.27 -9.87
N ARG A 82 -9.14 0.06 -10.75
CA ARG A 82 -9.09 -1.11 -11.67
C ARG A 82 -8.90 -2.45 -10.95
N GLN A 83 -8.36 -2.46 -9.73
CA GLN A 83 -8.22 -3.69 -8.94
C GLN A 83 -9.57 -4.23 -8.43
N GLY A 84 -10.63 -3.41 -8.52
CA GLY A 84 -11.93 -3.71 -7.94
C GLY A 84 -11.93 -3.59 -6.42
N GLY A 85 -13.05 -4.00 -5.81
CA GLY A 85 -13.25 -3.97 -4.37
C GLY A 85 -14.14 -2.82 -3.89
N ILE A 86 -14.69 -3.00 -2.69
CA ILE A 86 -15.54 -2.02 -1.98
C ILE A 86 -14.78 -1.29 -0.87
N LEU A 87 -13.46 -1.44 -0.83
CA LEU A 87 -12.60 -0.82 0.17
C LEU A 87 -12.72 0.71 0.09
N GLU A 88 -12.83 1.35 1.25
CA GLU A 88 -12.90 2.79 1.36
C GLU A 88 -11.54 3.41 0.99
N THR A 89 -11.52 4.22 -0.08
CA THR A 89 -10.28 4.84 -0.58
C THR A 89 -10.31 6.35 -0.40
N TRP A 90 -9.20 6.90 0.08
CA TRP A 90 -9.00 8.31 0.34
C TRP A 90 -7.81 8.82 -0.45
N GLY A 91 -7.84 10.09 -0.84
CA GLY A 91 -6.72 10.75 -1.53
C GLY A 91 -6.18 11.90 -0.70
N LEU A 92 -4.86 12.00 -0.66
CA LEU A 92 -4.14 13.15 -0.12
C LEU A 92 -3.35 13.80 -1.26
N ALA A 93 -3.89 14.88 -1.80
CA ALA A 93 -3.22 15.66 -2.83
C ALA A 93 -2.13 16.53 -2.24
N VAL A 94 -0.95 16.46 -2.85
CA VAL A 94 0.24 17.19 -2.42
C VAL A 94 0.59 18.24 -3.48
N PRO A 95 0.86 19.51 -3.10
CA PRO A 95 1.31 20.52 -4.04
C PRO A 95 2.75 20.26 -4.50
N ASP A 96 3.07 20.77 -5.69
CA ASP A 96 4.45 20.86 -6.14
C ASP A 96 5.25 21.88 -5.30
N PRO A 97 6.44 21.54 -4.79
CA PRO A 97 7.29 22.53 -4.13
C PRO A 97 7.69 23.66 -5.08
N GLU A 98 7.74 24.91 -4.59
CA GLU A 98 8.02 26.08 -5.44
C GLU A 98 9.35 25.96 -6.19
N ALA A 99 10.40 25.50 -5.49
CA ALA A 99 11.75 25.32 -6.01
C ALA A 99 11.98 23.99 -6.75
N ALA A 100 10.95 23.14 -6.88
CA ALA A 100 11.06 21.88 -7.58
C ALA A 100 11.13 22.07 -9.11
N VAL A 101 11.78 21.12 -9.77
CA VAL A 101 12.00 21.09 -11.21
C VAL A 101 11.26 19.92 -11.81
N ALA A 102 10.55 20.14 -12.92
CA ALA A 102 9.89 19.07 -13.66
C ALA A 102 10.89 18.28 -14.51
N ALA A 103 10.74 16.97 -14.54
CA ALA A 103 11.54 16.11 -15.40
C ALA A 103 11.25 16.38 -16.87
N GLY A 104 12.29 16.35 -17.69
CA GLY A 104 12.20 16.49 -19.14
C GLY A 104 12.83 15.30 -19.86
N GLY A 105 12.37 15.04 -21.08
CA GLY A 105 12.93 14.00 -21.94
C GLY A 105 12.57 14.27 -23.39
N ASP A 106 13.38 13.74 -24.31
CA ASP A 106 13.24 14.03 -25.73
C ASP A 106 12.87 12.79 -26.53
N VAL A 107 11.95 12.94 -27.47
CA VAL A 107 11.66 11.94 -28.52
C VAL A 107 12.13 12.51 -29.85
N THR A 108 13.12 11.86 -30.46
CA THR A 108 13.73 12.32 -31.70
C THR A 108 13.27 11.46 -32.88
N LEU A 109 12.62 12.09 -33.84
CA LEU A 109 12.28 11.52 -35.14
C LEU A 109 13.42 11.79 -36.13
N SER A 110 13.89 10.76 -36.83
CA SER A 110 14.91 10.87 -37.85
C SER A 110 14.60 10.00 -39.08
N GLY A 111 15.22 10.32 -40.21
CA GLY A 111 14.95 9.66 -41.49
C GLY A 111 13.75 10.24 -42.24
N SER A 112 13.16 9.48 -43.14
CA SER A 112 12.02 9.91 -43.95
C SER A 112 11.07 8.74 -44.17
N CYS A 113 9.78 8.98 -44.01
CA CYS A 113 8.74 7.97 -44.20
C CYS A 113 8.63 7.62 -45.70
N SER A 114 9.04 6.41 -46.10
CA SER A 114 8.93 5.94 -47.48
C SER A 114 7.56 5.32 -47.80
N ALA A 115 6.83 4.90 -46.78
CA ALA A 115 5.47 4.39 -46.87
C ALA A 115 4.67 4.83 -45.63
N SER A 116 3.46 5.35 -45.83
CA SER A 116 2.62 5.83 -44.73
C SER A 116 2.37 4.73 -43.70
N GLY A 117 2.46 5.08 -42.41
CA GLY A 117 2.25 4.15 -41.31
C GLY A 117 1.92 4.88 -40.02
N VAL A 118 1.80 4.13 -38.93
CA VAL A 118 1.45 4.67 -37.60
C VAL A 118 2.63 4.50 -36.66
N ILE A 119 2.97 5.57 -35.94
CA ILE A 119 3.94 5.53 -34.85
C ILE A 119 3.19 5.15 -33.57
N SER A 120 3.58 4.06 -32.93
CA SER A 120 3.07 3.62 -31.62
C SER A 120 4.09 3.97 -30.53
N LEU A 121 3.90 5.12 -29.88
CA LEU A 121 4.71 5.58 -28.75
C LEU A 121 4.01 5.18 -27.44
N TYR A 122 4.77 4.72 -26.45
CA TYR A 122 4.28 4.39 -25.12
C TYR A 122 4.91 5.35 -24.11
N ILE A 123 4.06 5.99 -23.30
CA ILE A 123 4.47 6.93 -22.25
C ILE A 123 3.86 6.45 -20.94
N GLY A 124 4.68 6.02 -19.99
CA GLY A 124 4.21 5.44 -18.73
C GLY A 124 3.29 4.22 -18.91
N GLY A 125 3.50 3.46 -20.00
CA GLY A 125 2.69 2.28 -20.36
C GLY A 125 1.41 2.57 -21.16
N GLU A 126 1.04 3.82 -21.38
CA GLU A 126 -0.12 4.21 -22.19
C GLU A 126 0.27 4.46 -23.66
N ARG A 127 -0.54 3.93 -24.59
CA ARG A 127 -0.22 3.97 -26.03
C ARG A 127 -0.75 5.23 -26.71
N VAL A 128 0.14 5.97 -27.35
CA VAL A 128 -0.13 7.13 -28.21
C VAL A 128 0.15 6.77 -29.66
N ARG A 129 -0.80 7.07 -30.56
CA ARG A 129 -0.71 6.73 -31.98
C ARG A 129 -0.77 7.97 -32.85
N ALA A 130 0.27 8.19 -33.67
CA ALA A 130 0.29 9.28 -34.64
C ALA A 130 0.54 8.76 -36.06
N LEU A 131 -0.17 9.32 -37.04
CA LEU A 131 0.04 9.00 -38.45
C LEU A 131 1.33 9.67 -38.97
N ALA A 132 2.18 8.92 -39.67
CA ALA A 132 3.28 9.45 -40.46
C ALA A 132 2.98 9.19 -41.94
N GLN A 133 2.89 10.25 -42.76
CA GLN A 133 2.58 10.10 -44.19
C GLN A 133 3.85 9.97 -45.03
N ALA A 134 3.78 9.23 -46.14
CA ALA A 134 4.90 9.08 -47.07
C ALA A 134 5.32 10.44 -47.66
N GLY A 135 6.63 10.74 -47.62
CA GLY A 135 7.18 12.00 -48.13
C GLY A 135 6.88 13.26 -47.30
N GLU A 136 6.22 13.10 -46.14
CA GLU A 136 5.93 14.21 -45.23
C GLU A 136 7.19 14.72 -44.51
N ALA A 137 7.27 16.03 -44.30
CA ALA A 137 8.38 16.63 -43.56
C ALA A 137 8.34 16.21 -42.08
N LEU A 138 9.50 15.89 -41.51
CA LEU A 138 9.64 15.45 -40.11
C LEU A 138 9.02 16.44 -39.11
N THR A 139 9.04 17.74 -39.41
CA THR A 139 8.43 18.78 -38.57
C THR A 139 6.93 18.62 -38.44
N VAL A 140 6.24 18.25 -39.53
CA VAL A 140 4.79 18.07 -39.54
C VAL A 140 4.40 16.80 -38.78
N THR A 141 5.15 15.71 -38.99
CA THR A 141 4.94 14.47 -38.23
C THR A 141 5.23 14.66 -36.74
N ALA A 142 6.29 15.40 -36.38
CA ALA A 142 6.63 15.72 -35.00
C ALA A 142 5.55 16.59 -34.33
N ALA A 143 5.07 17.63 -35.03
CA ALA A 143 3.99 18.49 -34.54
C ALA A 143 2.69 17.70 -34.35
N ARG A 144 2.36 16.77 -35.27
CA ARG A 144 1.20 15.89 -35.14
C ARG A 144 1.34 14.97 -33.91
N LEU A 145 2.50 14.35 -33.71
CA LEU A 145 2.73 13.50 -32.55
C LEU A 145 2.65 14.29 -31.24
N ALA A 146 3.24 15.49 -31.18
CA ALA A 146 3.14 16.37 -30.02
C ALA A 146 1.68 16.79 -29.73
N ALA A 147 0.90 17.12 -30.77
CA ALA A 147 -0.52 17.42 -30.63
C ALA A 147 -1.31 16.23 -30.09
N THR A 148 -1.11 15.02 -30.62
CA THR A 148 -1.78 13.81 -30.12
C THR A 148 -1.41 13.48 -28.66
N ILE A 149 -0.16 13.74 -28.25
CA ILE A 149 0.22 13.60 -26.84
C ILE A 149 -0.56 14.59 -25.97
N ASN A 150 -0.66 15.86 -26.37
CA ASN A 150 -1.37 16.88 -25.59
C ASN A 150 -2.89 16.72 -25.60
N GLU A 151 -3.47 16.14 -26.66
CA GLU A 151 -4.89 15.79 -26.74
C GLU A 151 -5.27 14.73 -25.71
N ASN A 152 -4.35 13.82 -25.37
CA ASN A 152 -4.56 12.86 -24.30
C ASN A 152 -4.21 13.49 -22.93
N GLY A 153 -5.21 14.14 -22.33
CA GLY A 153 -5.09 14.75 -21.01
C GLY A 153 -4.76 13.78 -19.86
N GLU A 154 -4.81 12.47 -20.08
CA GLU A 154 -4.49 11.47 -19.05
C GLU A 154 -2.99 11.18 -18.90
N LEU A 155 -2.18 11.58 -19.89
CA LEU A 155 -0.74 11.30 -19.89
C LEU A 155 -0.01 12.16 -18.85
N PRO A 156 1.04 11.64 -18.20
CA PRO A 156 1.80 12.35 -17.18
C PRO A 156 2.73 13.45 -17.73
N VAL A 157 2.72 13.67 -19.05
CA VAL A 157 3.60 14.63 -19.74
C VAL A 157 2.83 15.58 -20.64
N THR A 158 3.42 16.75 -20.90
CA THR A 158 3.08 17.65 -21.99
C THR A 158 4.18 17.61 -23.04
N ALA A 159 3.82 17.81 -24.31
CA ALA A 159 4.75 17.75 -25.44
C ALA A 159 4.85 19.10 -26.16
N SER A 160 6.07 19.46 -26.58
CA SER A 160 6.33 20.59 -27.47
C SER A 160 7.39 20.21 -28.49
N THR A 161 7.36 20.80 -29.68
CA THR A 161 8.40 20.59 -30.70
C THR A 161 9.58 21.53 -30.48
N ALA A 162 10.80 21.05 -30.60
CA ALA A 162 11.98 21.90 -30.51
C ALA A 162 12.08 22.83 -31.73
N GLU A 163 12.20 24.14 -31.49
CA GLU A 163 12.37 25.12 -32.57
C GLU A 163 13.75 24.99 -33.26
N ASP A 164 14.78 24.59 -32.50
CA ASP A 164 16.18 24.55 -32.94
C ASP A 164 16.59 23.22 -33.61
N GLN A 165 15.79 22.15 -33.45
CA GLN A 165 16.15 20.80 -33.91
C GLN A 165 14.98 20.11 -34.60
N LEU A 166 15.15 19.84 -35.89
CA LEU A 166 14.14 19.17 -36.72
C LEU A 166 13.85 17.76 -36.18
N GLY A 167 12.56 17.47 -35.95
CA GLY A 167 12.10 16.14 -35.53
C GLY A 167 12.22 15.85 -34.03
N VAL A 168 12.70 16.78 -33.22
CA VAL A 168 12.81 16.61 -31.76
C VAL A 168 11.54 17.11 -31.07
N ILE A 169 10.96 16.26 -30.23
CA ILE A 169 9.79 16.54 -29.39
C ILE A 169 10.26 16.52 -27.94
N LYS A 170 10.13 17.66 -27.25
CA LYS A 170 10.42 17.81 -25.84
C LYS A 170 9.19 17.44 -25.03
N LEU A 171 9.35 16.45 -24.15
CA LEU A 171 8.35 16.04 -23.16
C LEU A 171 8.72 16.64 -21.82
N THR A 172 7.73 17.18 -21.11
CA THR A 172 7.88 17.72 -19.76
C THR A 172 6.85 17.07 -18.85
N CYS A 173 7.26 16.58 -17.69
CA CYS A 173 6.35 16.04 -16.69
C CYS A 173 5.36 17.11 -16.21
N ARG A 174 4.10 16.74 -16.01
CA ARG A 174 3.04 17.65 -15.56
C ARG A 174 3.22 18.17 -14.14
N TRP A 175 3.97 17.44 -13.31
CA TRP A 175 4.33 17.83 -11.97
C TRP A 175 5.85 17.97 -11.84
N LYS A 176 6.26 18.71 -10.82
CA LYS A 176 7.66 18.90 -10.45
C LYS A 176 8.13 17.82 -9.48
N GLY A 177 9.44 17.63 -9.41
CA GLY A 177 10.02 16.60 -8.55
C GLY A 177 10.57 15.44 -9.36
N ALA A 178 11.16 14.50 -8.65
CA ALA A 178 12.08 13.55 -9.24
C ALA A 178 11.43 12.21 -9.54
N THR A 179 10.20 11.99 -9.09
CA THR A 179 9.31 10.91 -9.58
C THR A 179 9.09 11.00 -11.09
N GLY A 180 9.11 12.21 -11.68
CA GLY A 180 8.97 12.39 -13.13
C GLY A 180 10.10 11.74 -13.96
N ASN A 181 11.25 11.45 -13.34
CA ASN A 181 12.36 10.76 -14.01
C ASN A 181 12.04 9.28 -14.30
N ASP A 182 11.09 8.69 -13.57
CA ASP A 182 10.71 7.28 -13.69
C ASP A 182 9.62 7.04 -14.76
N ILE A 183 9.24 8.07 -15.52
CA ILE A 183 8.35 7.96 -16.67
C ILE A 183 9.10 7.25 -17.79
N ASP A 184 8.64 6.04 -18.09
CA ASP A 184 9.18 5.23 -19.19
C ASP A 184 8.68 5.75 -20.56
N LEU A 185 9.62 5.83 -21.50
CA LEU A 185 9.37 6.23 -22.89
C LEU A 185 9.85 5.12 -23.81
N GLN A 186 8.91 4.41 -24.43
CA GLN A 186 9.22 3.27 -25.29
C GLN A 186 8.47 3.34 -26.61
N ILE A 187 9.05 2.75 -27.65
CA ILE A 187 8.38 2.53 -28.93
C ILE A 187 8.08 1.05 -29.12
N ASN A 188 7.00 0.78 -29.85
CA ASN A 188 6.64 -0.56 -30.32
C ASN A 188 6.69 -1.64 -29.22
N TYR A 189 6.02 -1.37 -28.10
CA TYR A 189 5.87 -2.38 -27.06
C TYR A 189 4.97 -3.55 -27.53
N GLY A 190 3.96 -3.28 -28.37
CA GLY A 190 3.12 -4.33 -28.95
C GLY A 190 3.86 -5.15 -30.02
N THR A 191 3.63 -6.47 -30.04
CA THR A 191 4.24 -7.40 -31.01
C THR A 191 3.93 -7.09 -32.47
N ASP A 192 2.80 -6.41 -32.75
CA ASP A 192 2.38 -6.01 -34.10
C ASP A 192 2.71 -4.55 -34.44
N ASP A 193 3.29 -3.80 -33.51
CA ASP A 193 3.66 -2.40 -33.73
C ASP A 193 4.98 -2.33 -34.52
N ALA A 194 4.93 -1.83 -35.75
CA ALA A 194 6.11 -1.61 -36.59
C ALA A 194 6.21 -0.14 -36.98
N LEU A 195 7.43 0.41 -36.93
CA LEU A 195 7.66 1.77 -37.41
C LEU A 195 7.47 1.82 -38.94
N PRO A 196 6.96 2.94 -39.48
CA PRO A 196 6.92 3.17 -40.93
C PRO A 196 8.32 3.04 -41.54
N GLN A 197 8.40 2.43 -42.73
CA GLN A 197 9.67 2.19 -43.39
C GLN A 197 10.43 3.52 -43.63
N GLY A 198 11.72 3.53 -43.29
CA GLY A 198 12.58 4.71 -43.43
C GLY A 198 12.52 5.72 -42.27
N LEU A 199 11.56 5.59 -41.36
CA LEU A 199 11.48 6.42 -40.14
C LEU A 199 12.16 5.72 -38.96
N ARG A 200 12.94 6.48 -38.18
CA ARG A 200 13.54 6.04 -36.93
C ARG A 200 13.08 6.95 -35.80
N VAL A 201 12.75 6.36 -34.67
CA VAL A 201 12.35 7.07 -33.45
C VAL A 201 13.31 6.67 -32.34
N ALA A 202 13.93 7.65 -31.70
CA ALA A 202 14.76 7.46 -30.52
C ALA A 202 14.08 8.13 -29.32
N CYS A 203 13.87 7.38 -28.25
CA CYS A 203 13.34 7.88 -26.98
C CYS A 203 14.51 8.09 -26.02
N GLY A 204 14.72 9.32 -25.56
CA GLY A 204 15.59 9.61 -24.43
C GLY A 204 14.94 9.19 -23.12
N SER A 205 15.74 9.07 -22.05
CA SER A 205 15.23 8.90 -20.69
C SER A 205 14.74 10.24 -20.13
N MET A 206 13.63 10.21 -19.38
CA MET A 206 13.20 11.36 -18.60
C MET A 206 14.23 11.62 -17.47
N SER A 207 14.63 12.88 -17.28
CA SER A 207 15.66 13.25 -16.31
C SER A 207 15.52 14.72 -15.85
N GLY A 208 16.32 15.11 -14.86
CA GLY A 208 16.39 16.51 -14.39
C GLY A 208 15.28 16.92 -13.43
N GLY A 209 14.29 16.06 -13.17
CA GLY A 209 13.30 16.27 -12.11
C GLY A 209 13.96 16.25 -10.74
N ALA A 210 13.68 17.25 -9.91
CA ALA A 210 14.31 17.44 -8.59
C ALA A 210 13.39 18.17 -7.62
N GLY A 211 13.57 17.92 -6.32
CA GLY A 211 12.76 18.50 -5.24
C GLY A 211 11.43 17.78 -5.08
N ASP A 212 11.44 16.63 -4.42
CA ASP A 212 10.20 15.90 -4.09
C ASP A 212 9.41 16.64 -2.99
N PRO A 213 8.10 16.37 -2.85
CA PRO A 213 7.28 17.03 -1.84
C PRO A 213 7.71 16.75 -0.39
N ASP A 214 7.42 17.70 0.49
CA ASP A 214 7.78 17.64 1.91
C ASP A 214 6.97 16.55 2.65
N MET A 215 7.66 15.46 3.03
CA MET A 215 7.06 14.36 3.78
C MET A 215 6.56 14.79 5.16
N ALA A 216 7.17 15.78 5.82
CA ALA A 216 6.71 16.25 7.11
C ALA A 216 5.33 16.92 7.00
N ALA A 217 5.10 17.70 5.93
CA ALA A 217 3.80 18.29 5.63
C ALA A 217 2.75 17.22 5.30
N ILE A 218 3.13 16.17 4.56
CA ILE A 218 2.26 15.02 4.26
C ILE A 218 1.85 14.33 5.57
N VAL A 219 2.81 13.98 6.42
CA VAL A 219 2.56 13.31 7.71
C VAL A 219 1.66 14.15 8.63
N ALA A 220 1.89 15.46 8.70
CA ALA A 220 1.05 16.37 9.49
C ALA A 220 -0.41 16.38 9.00
N ALA A 221 -0.65 16.24 7.69
CA ALA A 221 -1.97 16.22 7.09
C ALA A 221 -2.77 14.93 7.36
N LEU A 222 -2.11 13.83 7.77
CA LEU A 222 -2.78 12.55 8.05
C LEU A 222 -3.71 12.61 9.27
N GLY A 223 -3.40 13.50 10.22
CA GLY A 223 -4.13 13.69 11.47
C GLY A 223 -4.22 12.42 12.33
N ASP A 224 -5.30 12.31 13.10
CA ASP A 224 -5.57 11.17 14.00
C ASP A 224 -6.37 10.03 13.33
N THR A 225 -6.60 10.13 12.02
CA THR A 225 -7.37 9.13 11.28
C THR A 225 -6.56 7.84 11.19
N TRP A 226 -7.22 6.72 11.50
CA TRP A 226 -6.57 5.42 11.37
C TRP A 226 -6.55 4.95 9.92
N TRP A 227 -5.41 5.16 9.26
CA TRP A 227 -5.13 4.63 7.93
C TRP A 227 -4.51 3.23 8.06
N LYS A 228 -5.18 2.19 7.55
CA LYS A 228 -4.67 0.82 7.62
C LYS A 228 -3.66 0.50 6.53
N ALA A 229 -3.88 1.07 5.35
CA ALA A 229 -2.96 0.97 4.24
C ALA A 229 -2.73 2.34 3.61
N MET A 230 -1.53 2.56 3.08
CA MET A 230 -1.17 3.76 2.34
C MET A 230 -0.36 3.41 1.10
N SER A 231 -0.66 4.05 -0.03
CA SER A 231 0.23 4.09 -1.19
C SER A 231 0.99 5.40 -1.19
N CYS A 232 2.32 5.33 -1.18
CA CYS A 232 3.18 6.50 -1.20
C CYS A 232 4.26 6.37 -2.29
N PRO A 233 4.37 7.35 -3.21
CA PRO A 233 5.37 7.36 -4.26
C PRO A 233 6.72 7.96 -3.81
N TYR A 234 6.75 8.68 -2.69
CA TYR A 234 7.92 9.42 -2.21
C TYR A 234 8.69 8.59 -1.16
N LEU A 235 9.33 7.50 -1.59
CA LEU A 235 10.01 6.55 -0.68
C LEU A 235 11.54 6.58 -0.77
N ARG A 236 12.11 7.70 -1.21
CA ARG A 236 13.55 7.91 -1.10
C ARG A 236 13.98 8.00 0.36
N LYS A 237 15.27 7.78 0.61
CA LYS A 237 15.80 7.61 1.98
C LYS A 237 15.34 8.72 2.94
N ALA A 238 15.51 9.99 2.57
CA ALA A 238 15.20 11.10 3.47
C ALA A 238 13.69 11.20 3.81
N GLU A 239 12.84 11.04 2.79
CA GLU A 239 11.39 11.06 2.94
C GLU A 239 10.90 9.80 3.69
N ARG A 240 11.50 8.65 3.39
CA ARG A 240 11.18 7.39 4.05
C ARG A 240 11.55 7.42 5.53
N ASP A 241 12.70 7.97 5.92
CA ASP A 241 13.10 8.07 7.33
C ASP A 241 12.04 8.85 8.15
N ILE A 242 11.47 9.95 7.60
CA ILE A 242 10.39 10.72 8.23
C ILE A 242 9.09 9.90 8.31
N LEU A 243 8.76 9.17 7.25
CA LEU A 243 7.57 8.34 7.20
C LEU A 243 7.66 7.17 8.17
N GLU A 244 8.81 6.49 8.25
CA GLU A 244 9.09 5.38 9.17
C GLU A 244 8.97 5.84 10.62
N GLU A 245 9.51 7.01 10.99
CA GLU A 245 9.32 7.56 12.34
C GLU A 245 7.84 7.73 12.70
N TRP A 246 7.02 8.21 11.76
CA TRP A 246 5.58 8.31 11.96
C TRP A 246 4.92 6.93 12.08
N LEU A 247 5.28 5.98 11.21
CA LEU A 247 4.74 4.62 11.21
C LEU A 247 5.05 3.89 12.53
N ASP A 248 6.26 4.03 13.06
CA ASP A 248 6.67 3.44 14.33
C ASP A 248 5.86 4.02 15.50
N ALA A 249 5.63 5.35 15.49
CA ALA A 249 4.78 5.99 16.49
C ALA A 249 3.32 5.51 16.40
N GLN A 250 2.81 5.26 15.19
CA GLN A 250 1.47 4.72 14.95
C GLN A 250 1.32 3.25 15.39
N PHE A 251 2.31 2.42 15.05
CA PHE A 251 2.38 1.01 15.45
C PHE A 251 2.71 0.85 16.94
N GLY A 252 3.25 1.88 17.58
CA GLY A 252 3.59 1.90 18.98
C GLY A 252 2.40 1.62 19.91
N PRO A 253 2.69 1.20 21.16
CA PRO A 253 1.68 0.76 22.12
C PRO A 253 0.74 1.87 22.59
N LEU A 254 1.09 3.15 22.35
CA LEU A 254 0.28 4.31 22.74
C LEU A 254 -0.78 4.67 21.70
N ARG A 255 -0.42 4.71 20.41
CA ARG A 255 -1.37 5.04 19.33
C ARG A 255 -2.20 3.83 18.91
N GLN A 256 -1.56 2.66 18.77
CA GLN A 256 -2.24 1.41 18.40
C GLN A 256 -3.02 1.52 17.07
N GLN A 257 -2.45 2.26 16.12
CA GLN A 257 -3.06 2.58 14.84
C GLN A 257 -2.15 2.09 13.71
N GLU A 258 -1.99 0.79 13.55
CA GLU A 258 -1.06 0.24 12.56
C GLU A 258 -1.44 0.68 11.13
N CYS A 259 -0.43 1.08 10.36
CA CYS A 259 -0.54 1.48 8.96
C CYS A 259 0.54 0.74 8.17
N GLN A 260 0.17 0.12 7.05
CA GLN A 260 1.13 -0.50 6.13
C GLN A 260 1.28 0.35 4.87
N VAL A 261 2.52 0.66 4.51
CA VAL A 261 2.84 1.47 3.34
C VAL A 261 3.30 0.57 2.20
N PHE A 262 2.70 0.76 1.04
CA PHE A 262 3.00 0.04 -0.18
C PHE A 262 3.59 1.00 -1.22
N GLY A 263 4.75 0.63 -1.74
CA GLY A 263 5.49 1.38 -2.75
C GLY A 263 5.88 0.53 -3.94
N ALA A 264 6.52 1.16 -4.92
CA ALA A 264 7.19 0.45 -6.00
C ALA A 264 8.48 1.19 -6.39
N PHE A 265 9.46 0.43 -6.88
CA PHE A 265 10.77 0.96 -7.27
C PHE A 265 11.18 0.46 -8.66
N ARG A 266 11.49 1.40 -9.54
CA ARG A 266 12.06 1.15 -10.87
C ARG A 266 13.59 1.21 -10.77
N GLY A 267 14.26 0.23 -11.34
CA GLY A 267 15.71 0.19 -11.41
C GLY A 267 16.23 -1.17 -11.83
N THR A 268 17.55 -1.25 -12.02
CA THR A 268 18.28 -2.50 -12.20
C THR A 268 18.28 -3.33 -10.91
N LEU A 269 18.69 -4.60 -11.01
CA LEU A 269 18.78 -5.49 -9.84
C LEU A 269 19.67 -4.88 -8.74
N ALA A 270 20.82 -4.33 -9.13
CA ALA A 270 21.77 -3.72 -8.20
C ALA A 270 21.19 -2.48 -7.51
N GLU A 271 20.46 -1.63 -8.25
CA GLU A 271 19.82 -0.43 -7.69
C GLU A 271 18.67 -0.80 -6.74
N ALA A 272 17.83 -1.77 -7.12
CA ALA A 272 16.75 -2.25 -6.28
C ALA A 272 17.27 -2.91 -4.99
N SER A 273 18.32 -3.72 -5.10
CA SER A 273 18.97 -4.36 -3.95
C SER A 273 19.61 -3.32 -3.01
N ALA A 274 20.28 -2.31 -3.56
CA ALA A 274 20.85 -1.22 -2.78
C ALA A 274 19.77 -0.38 -2.08
N TYR A 275 18.64 -0.14 -2.78
CA TYR A 275 17.50 0.58 -2.22
C TYR A 275 16.85 -0.19 -1.06
N GLY A 276 16.62 -1.49 -1.23
CA GLY A 276 16.05 -2.36 -0.19
C GLY A 276 16.93 -2.44 1.06
N ASN A 277 18.23 -2.67 0.87
CA ASN A 277 19.23 -2.69 1.95
C ASN A 277 19.41 -1.34 2.67
N ALA A 278 18.94 -0.23 2.09
CA ALA A 278 19.05 1.09 2.69
C ALA A 278 17.95 1.40 3.72
N GLY A 279 16.93 0.55 3.86
CA GLY A 279 15.83 0.65 4.83
C GLY A 279 15.64 -0.65 5.61
N ASN A 280 14.84 -0.61 6.68
CA ASN A 280 14.61 -1.78 7.54
C ASN A 280 13.30 -1.64 8.34
N SER A 281 12.19 -1.27 7.68
CA SER A 281 10.88 -1.11 8.33
C SER A 281 9.99 -2.34 8.15
N GLU A 282 9.34 -2.76 9.24
CA GLU A 282 8.32 -3.81 9.26
C GLU A 282 6.96 -3.37 8.69
N LEU A 283 6.78 -2.07 8.41
CA LEU A 283 5.51 -1.51 7.95
C LEU A 283 5.54 -1.06 6.49
N VAL A 284 6.71 -1.12 5.83
CA VAL A 284 6.88 -0.70 4.44
C VAL A 284 7.18 -1.91 3.57
N SER A 285 6.43 -2.06 2.46
CA SER A 285 6.67 -3.05 1.42
C SER A 285 6.81 -2.37 0.06
N VAL A 286 7.90 -2.63 -0.65
CA VAL A 286 8.20 -1.98 -1.94
C VAL A 286 8.35 -3.03 -3.03
N LEU A 287 7.53 -2.92 -4.08
CA LEU A 287 7.58 -3.81 -5.24
C LEU A 287 8.72 -3.41 -6.18
N ALA A 288 9.66 -4.33 -6.45
CA ALA A 288 10.70 -4.12 -7.44
C ALA A 288 10.14 -4.34 -8.86
N ILE A 289 9.86 -3.26 -9.60
CA ILE A 289 9.16 -3.33 -10.89
C ILE A 289 10.08 -3.46 -12.11
N GLY A 290 11.39 -3.25 -11.95
CA GLY A 290 12.37 -3.41 -13.02
C GLY A 290 12.07 -2.53 -14.24
N ALA A 291 12.14 -3.10 -15.45
CA ALA A 291 11.87 -2.41 -16.72
C ALA A 291 10.39 -2.35 -17.10
N MET A 292 9.46 -2.52 -16.14
CA MET A 292 8.02 -2.41 -16.36
C MET A 292 7.64 -1.07 -17.01
N PRO A 293 6.88 -1.00 -18.11
CA PRO A 293 6.51 0.29 -18.72
C PRO A 293 5.60 1.15 -17.84
N SER A 294 4.76 0.53 -17.00
CA SER A 294 3.91 1.24 -16.05
C SER A 294 4.72 1.99 -15.00
N SER A 295 4.27 3.18 -14.62
CA SER A 295 4.97 4.05 -13.68
C SER A 295 5.02 3.47 -12.26
N PRO A 296 6.06 3.77 -11.44
CA PRO A 296 6.14 3.29 -10.07
C PRO A 296 4.94 3.66 -9.18
N TRP A 297 4.41 4.90 -9.28
CA TRP A 297 3.25 5.30 -8.49
C TRP A 297 1.97 4.54 -8.86
N ASP A 298 1.80 4.23 -10.15
CA ASP A 298 0.66 3.45 -10.64
C ASP A 298 0.76 1.99 -10.17
N ALA A 299 1.97 1.41 -10.23
CA ALA A 299 2.24 0.08 -9.70
C ALA A 299 2.04 0.02 -8.17
N ALA A 300 2.52 1.03 -7.43
CA ALA A 300 2.31 1.15 -5.99
C ALA A 300 0.82 1.25 -5.64
N ALA A 301 0.04 2.02 -6.40
CA ALA A 301 -1.40 2.17 -6.15
C ALA A 301 -2.18 0.88 -6.44
N ALA A 302 -1.84 0.17 -7.52
CA ALA A 302 -2.40 -1.15 -7.82
C ALA A 302 -2.03 -2.16 -6.73
N TYR A 303 -0.75 -2.22 -6.34
CA TYR A 303 -0.25 -3.10 -5.30
C TYR A 303 -0.93 -2.84 -3.96
N ALA A 304 -0.99 -1.57 -3.53
CA ALA A 304 -1.61 -1.16 -2.28
C ALA A 304 -3.11 -1.53 -2.22
N MET A 305 -3.86 -1.26 -3.29
CA MET A 305 -5.29 -1.58 -3.32
C MET A 305 -5.54 -3.09 -3.29
N ARG A 306 -4.78 -3.86 -4.06
CA ARG A 306 -4.94 -5.31 -4.10
C ARG A 306 -4.56 -5.95 -2.77
N ALA A 307 -3.45 -5.51 -2.17
CA ALA A 307 -3.00 -5.97 -0.85
C ALA A 307 -3.98 -5.58 0.25
N ALA A 308 -4.36 -4.31 0.35
CA ALA A 308 -5.27 -3.83 1.38
C ALA A 308 -6.65 -4.51 1.32
N THR A 309 -7.19 -4.75 0.12
CA THR A 309 -8.47 -5.46 -0.03
C THR A 309 -8.36 -6.89 0.50
N SER A 310 -7.31 -7.62 0.14
CA SER A 310 -7.13 -9.00 0.59
C SER A 310 -6.82 -9.10 2.09
N LEU A 311 -6.00 -8.19 2.63
CA LEU A 311 -5.67 -8.16 4.06
C LEU A 311 -6.86 -7.70 4.92
N ALA A 312 -7.78 -6.91 4.36
CA ALA A 312 -9.04 -6.57 5.00
C ALA A 312 -9.97 -7.77 5.14
N ASP A 313 -10.01 -8.63 4.13
CA ASP A 313 -10.80 -9.86 4.15
C ASP A 313 -10.18 -10.91 5.07
N ASP A 314 -8.87 -11.15 4.95
CA ASP A 314 -8.10 -12.09 5.76
C ASP A 314 -6.61 -11.66 5.88
N PRO A 315 -6.18 -11.15 7.04
CA PRO A 315 -4.81 -10.67 7.23
C PRO A 315 -3.75 -11.78 7.28
N ALA A 316 -4.13 -13.04 7.50
CA ALA A 316 -3.19 -14.17 7.56
C ALA A 316 -3.01 -14.85 6.20
N ARG A 317 -3.88 -14.56 5.22
CA ARG A 317 -3.84 -15.18 3.90
C ARG A 317 -2.70 -14.62 3.02
N PRO A 318 -1.94 -15.48 2.32
CA PRO A 318 -0.93 -15.02 1.36
C PRO A 318 -1.57 -14.28 0.17
N LEU A 319 -0.90 -13.23 -0.32
CA LEU A 319 -1.31 -12.42 -1.47
C LEU A 319 -0.76 -12.93 -2.80
N GLN A 320 -0.03 -14.05 -2.80
CA GLN A 320 0.50 -14.66 -4.01
C GLN A 320 -0.60 -14.93 -5.04
N THR A 321 -0.28 -14.80 -6.32
CA THR A 321 -1.18 -14.96 -7.49
C THR A 321 -2.25 -13.88 -7.65
N LEU A 322 -2.34 -12.90 -6.75
CA LEU A 322 -3.28 -11.80 -6.92
C LEU A 322 -2.85 -10.90 -8.07
N GLU A 323 -3.75 -10.73 -9.04
CA GLU A 323 -3.53 -9.94 -10.24
C GLU A 323 -3.51 -8.44 -9.96
N LEU A 324 -2.57 -7.74 -10.60
CA LEU A 324 -2.43 -6.30 -10.60
C LEU A 324 -2.94 -5.75 -11.94
N THR A 325 -4.27 -5.63 -12.04
CA THR A 325 -4.98 -5.30 -13.27
C THR A 325 -4.57 -3.93 -13.82
N GLY A 326 -4.27 -3.89 -15.12
CA GLY A 326 -3.95 -2.66 -15.84
C GLY A 326 -2.46 -2.35 -15.95
N LEU A 327 -1.60 -2.98 -15.13
CA LEU A 327 -0.15 -2.84 -15.28
C LEU A 327 0.33 -3.53 -16.56
N LYS A 328 1.35 -2.95 -17.19
CA LYS A 328 2.07 -3.55 -18.31
C LYS A 328 3.22 -4.39 -17.78
N THR A 329 3.47 -5.55 -18.37
CA THR A 329 4.63 -6.38 -18.01
C THR A 329 5.91 -5.81 -18.65
N PRO A 330 7.10 -6.04 -18.07
CA PRO A 330 8.35 -5.96 -18.82
C PRO A 330 8.36 -6.94 -19.99
N ARG A 331 9.20 -6.66 -21.00
CA ARG A 331 9.50 -7.60 -22.09
C ARG A 331 10.12 -8.86 -21.53
N ARG A 332 9.97 -9.99 -22.23
CA ARG A 332 10.35 -11.31 -21.72
C ARG A 332 11.84 -11.38 -21.35
N GLU A 333 12.69 -10.72 -22.11
CA GLU A 333 14.13 -10.60 -21.91
C GLU A 333 14.52 -9.76 -20.68
N ASP A 334 13.67 -8.83 -20.26
CA ASP A 334 13.92 -7.92 -19.14
C ASP A 334 13.21 -8.36 -17.84
N ARG A 335 12.54 -9.52 -17.85
CA ARG A 335 11.87 -10.09 -16.67
C ARG A 335 12.91 -10.71 -15.74
N TRP A 336 12.74 -10.47 -14.44
CA TRP A 336 13.56 -11.11 -13.42
C TRP A 336 13.47 -12.63 -13.49
N ASN A 337 14.62 -13.30 -13.50
CA ASN A 337 14.69 -14.74 -13.35
C ASN A 337 14.48 -15.16 -11.88
N MET A 338 14.45 -16.46 -11.60
CA MET A 338 14.22 -16.95 -10.23
C MET A 338 15.31 -16.56 -9.24
N GLU A 339 16.57 -16.56 -9.66
CA GLU A 339 17.71 -16.22 -8.81
C GLU A 339 17.68 -14.73 -8.45
N GLU A 340 17.41 -13.87 -9.43
CA GLU A 340 17.26 -12.42 -9.24
C GLU A 340 16.10 -12.08 -8.30
N ARG A 341 14.95 -12.74 -8.46
CA ARG A 341 13.81 -12.56 -7.56
C ARG A 341 14.13 -13.04 -6.15
N ASN A 342 14.84 -14.15 -5.99
CA ASN A 342 15.26 -14.61 -4.68
C ASN A 342 16.23 -13.62 -4.01
N ILE A 343 17.17 -13.04 -4.76
CA ILE A 343 18.06 -11.97 -4.24
C ILE A 343 17.24 -10.79 -3.74
N LEU A 344 16.31 -10.27 -4.55
CA LEU A 344 15.45 -9.15 -4.17
C LEU A 344 14.66 -9.42 -2.88
N LEU A 345 14.14 -10.64 -2.69
CA LEU A 345 13.42 -11.01 -1.48
C LEU A 345 14.30 -11.01 -0.22
N TYR A 346 15.58 -11.40 -0.35
CA TYR A 346 16.55 -11.31 0.75
C TYR A 346 16.99 -9.86 1.02
N ASP A 347 16.97 -9.00 0.00
CA ASP A 347 17.32 -7.58 0.10
C ASP A 347 16.14 -6.68 0.51
N GLY A 348 15.01 -7.26 0.95
CA GLY A 348 13.85 -6.53 1.47
C GLY A 348 12.94 -5.92 0.40
N MET A 349 12.93 -6.48 -0.81
CA MET A 349 12.10 -6.02 -1.92
C MET A 349 11.06 -7.07 -2.31
N ALA A 350 9.79 -6.65 -2.38
CA ALA A 350 8.70 -7.50 -2.86
C ALA A 350 8.84 -7.77 -4.37
N THR A 351 8.38 -8.94 -4.81
CA THR A 351 8.49 -9.38 -6.21
C THR A 351 7.14 -9.65 -6.85
N PHE A 352 7.13 -9.63 -8.17
CA PHE A 352 5.98 -10.01 -8.99
C PHE A 352 6.36 -11.16 -9.94
N MET A 353 5.34 -11.86 -10.40
CA MET A 353 5.43 -12.82 -11.48
C MET A 353 4.54 -12.38 -12.64
N VAL A 354 4.82 -12.92 -13.83
CA VAL A 354 4.04 -12.64 -15.03
C VAL A 354 3.47 -13.97 -15.52
N ALA A 355 2.15 -14.06 -15.58
CA ALA A 355 1.44 -15.21 -16.11
C ALA A 355 1.59 -15.34 -17.63
N SER A 356 1.16 -16.47 -18.20
CA SER A 356 1.33 -16.75 -19.64
C SER A 356 0.55 -15.82 -20.56
N ASP A 357 -0.46 -15.13 -20.03
CA ASP A 357 -1.30 -14.14 -20.70
C ASP A 357 -0.80 -12.70 -20.48
N ASP A 358 0.44 -12.54 -19.99
CA ASP A 358 1.07 -11.26 -19.65
C ASP A 358 0.44 -10.51 -18.45
N THR A 359 -0.41 -11.19 -17.68
CA THR A 359 -0.96 -10.65 -16.43
C THR A 359 0.11 -10.59 -15.34
N VAL A 360 0.29 -9.41 -14.74
CA VAL A 360 1.19 -9.20 -13.60
C VAL A 360 0.49 -9.64 -12.32
N GLN A 361 1.14 -10.48 -11.53
CA GLN A 361 0.63 -11.01 -10.26
C GLN A 361 1.66 -10.82 -9.15
N ILE A 362 1.18 -10.62 -7.91
CA ILE A 362 2.04 -10.62 -6.73
C ILE A 362 2.65 -12.02 -6.58
N GLU A 363 3.98 -12.09 -6.41
CA GLU A 363 4.66 -13.35 -6.11
C GLU A 363 4.88 -13.48 -4.60
N ARG A 364 5.63 -12.54 -4.01
CA ARG A 364 5.82 -12.47 -2.58
C ARG A 364 6.01 -11.03 -2.10
N GLU A 365 5.21 -10.69 -1.11
CA GLU A 365 5.06 -9.41 -0.45
C GLU A 365 5.89 -9.35 0.84
N VAL A 366 7.20 -9.13 0.70
CA VAL A 366 8.05 -8.89 1.86
C VAL A 366 8.00 -7.42 2.30
N THR A 367 8.19 -7.19 3.60
CA THR A 367 8.50 -5.87 4.15
C THR A 367 9.99 -5.57 3.91
N MET A 368 10.41 -4.35 4.24
CA MET A 368 11.83 -3.98 4.20
C MET A 368 12.62 -4.53 5.41
N TYR A 369 11.96 -5.13 6.41
CA TYR A 369 12.58 -5.64 7.62
C TYR A 369 13.43 -6.89 7.34
N GLN A 370 14.74 -6.77 7.60
CA GLN A 370 15.74 -7.81 7.35
C GLN A 370 16.60 -8.09 8.58
N LYS A 371 16.81 -7.08 9.45
CA LYS A 371 17.76 -7.15 10.56
C LYS A 371 17.14 -6.66 11.86
N ASN A 372 17.52 -7.28 12.96
CA ASN A 372 17.21 -6.79 14.30
C ASN A 372 18.12 -5.61 14.71
N SER A 373 17.93 -5.10 15.93
CA SER A 373 18.70 -3.97 16.48
C SER A 373 20.22 -4.22 16.61
N TRP A 374 20.66 -5.48 16.58
CA TRP A 374 22.07 -5.87 16.58
C TRP A 374 22.64 -6.05 15.17
N GLY A 375 21.84 -5.78 14.13
CA GLY A 375 22.22 -5.95 12.73
C GLY A 375 22.26 -7.41 12.26
N MET A 376 21.71 -8.34 13.04
CA MET A 376 21.62 -9.76 12.67
C MET A 376 20.36 -10.02 11.85
N ALA A 377 20.44 -10.93 10.88
CA ALA A 377 19.29 -11.33 10.08
C ALA A 377 18.14 -11.83 10.97
N ASP A 378 16.95 -11.29 10.75
CA ASP A 378 15.77 -11.57 11.55
C ASP A 378 14.52 -11.61 10.65
N PRO A 379 13.84 -12.77 10.51
CA PRO A 379 12.66 -12.90 9.67
C PRO A 379 11.35 -12.51 10.38
N SER A 380 11.38 -12.01 11.63
CA SER A 380 10.18 -11.82 12.47
C SER A 380 9.07 -10.99 11.81
N TYR A 381 9.41 -10.01 10.98
CA TYR A 381 8.46 -9.17 10.25
C TYR A 381 8.63 -9.26 8.73
N LEU A 382 9.20 -10.35 8.23
CA LEU A 382 9.55 -10.49 6.82
C LEU A 382 8.34 -10.34 5.90
N ASP A 383 7.22 -10.99 6.19
CA ASP A 383 6.03 -10.98 5.35
C ASP A 383 4.98 -9.98 5.87
N VAL A 384 4.30 -9.24 4.98
CA VAL A 384 3.31 -8.20 5.38
C VAL A 384 2.13 -8.75 6.19
N GLN A 385 1.85 -10.06 6.12
CA GLN A 385 0.81 -10.72 6.91
C GLN A 385 1.07 -10.68 8.41
N THR A 386 2.34 -10.73 8.83
CA THR A 386 2.70 -10.73 10.25
C THR A 386 2.24 -9.46 10.96
N PRO A 387 2.66 -8.24 10.52
CA PRO A 387 2.17 -7.00 11.12
C PRO A 387 0.65 -6.81 10.92
N ALA A 388 0.05 -7.28 9.83
CA ALA A 388 -1.40 -7.21 9.63
C ALA A 388 -2.18 -8.06 10.65
N THR A 389 -1.75 -9.32 10.86
CA THR A 389 -2.37 -10.24 11.82
C THR A 389 -2.16 -9.78 13.26
N LEU A 390 -0.96 -9.25 13.59
CA LEU A 390 -0.69 -8.66 14.90
C LEU A 390 -1.55 -7.41 15.16
N GLY A 391 -1.74 -6.56 14.15
CA GLY A 391 -2.64 -5.42 14.22
C GLY A 391 -4.09 -5.85 14.48
N TYR A 392 -4.55 -6.92 13.83
CA TYR A 392 -5.88 -7.48 14.08
C TYR A 392 -6.01 -8.08 15.49
N TRP A 393 -5.01 -8.84 15.96
CA TRP A 393 -4.94 -9.34 17.35
C TRP A 393 -5.06 -8.19 18.36
N ARG A 394 -4.27 -7.13 18.18
CA ARG A 394 -4.31 -5.95 19.05
C ARG A 394 -5.69 -5.29 19.06
N TYR A 395 -6.28 -5.09 17.88
CA TYR A 395 -7.61 -4.52 17.75
C TYR A 395 -8.69 -5.38 18.42
N ALA A 396 -8.60 -6.71 18.26
CA ALA A 396 -9.55 -7.66 18.84
C ALA A 396 -9.49 -7.66 20.38
N VAL A 397 -8.28 -7.73 20.95
CA VAL A 397 -8.06 -7.65 22.40
C VAL A 397 -8.60 -6.32 22.94
N ARG A 398 -8.23 -5.20 22.32
CA ARG A 398 -8.66 -3.86 22.76
C ARG A 398 -10.17 -3.72 22.71
N SER A 399 -10.80 -4.14 21.61
CA SER A 399 -12.26 -4.08 21.45
C SER A 399 -12.98 -4.90 22.52
N ARG A 400 -12.49 -6.12 22.81
CA ARG A 400 -13.08 -6.99 23.83
C ARG A 400 -13.03 -6.36 25.21
N ILE A 401 -11.88 -5.84 25.61
CA ILE A 401 -11.68 -5.24 26.92
C ILE A 401 -12.51 -3.96 27.08
N LEU A 402 -12.50 -3.07 26.08
CA LEU A 402 -13.24 -1.82 26.13
C LEU A 402 -14.77 -2.02 26.13
N GLN A 403 -15.28 -3.02 25.40
CA GLN A 403 -16.72 -3.29 25.34
C GLN A 403 -17.23 -3.95 26.62
N LYS A 404 -16.54 -4.97 27.12
CA LYS A 404 -17.01 -5.76 28.27
C LYS A 404 -16.68 -5.13 29.62
N TYR A 405 -15.50 -4.50 29.75
CA TYR A 405 -14.95 -4.13 31.06
C TYR A 405 -14.73 -2.63 31.29
N SER A 406 -15.30 -1.75 30.46
CA SER A 406 -15.10 -0.28 30.52
C SER A 406 -15.25 0.36 31.91
N ARG A 407 -16.22 -0.10 32.71
CA ARG A 407 -16.53 0.46 34.04
C ARG A 407 -16.48 -0.59 35.18
N HIS A 408 -15.62 -1.60 35.04
CA HIS A 408 -15.48 -2.65 36.05
C HIS A 408 -14.45 -2.27 37.12
N LYS A 409 -14.72 -2.69 38.36
CA LYS A 409 -13.76 -2.62 39.48
C LYS A 409 -12.79 -3.80 39.38
N LEU A 410 -11.49 -3.56 39.61
CA LEU A 410 -10.49 -4.63 39.65
C LEU A 410 -10.40 -5.23 41.07
N ALA A 411 -10.61 -6.55 41.19
CA ALA A 411 -10.49 -7.28 42.44
C ALA A 411 -9.53 -8.47 42.32
N ASP A 412 -9.06 -8.97 43.47
CA ASP A 412 -8.23 -10.18 43.53
C ASP A 412 -9.08 -11.43 43.31
N ASP A 413 -8.50 -12.48 42.74
CA ASP A 413 -9.19 -13.76 42.57
C ASP A 413 -9.63 -14.33 43.92
N GLY A 414 -10.83 -14.91 43.97
CA GLY A 414 -11.41 -15.45 45.20
C GLY A 414 -12.00 -14.42 46.17
N THR A 415 -11.99 -13.13 45.83
CA THR A 415 -12.67 -12.09 46.62
C THR A 415 -14.18 -12.34 46.66
N ARG A 416 -14.78 -12.25 47.86
CA ARG A 416 -16.25 -12.36 48.00
C ARG A 416 -16.92 -11.04 47.68
N TYR A 417 -17.61 -10.97 46.54
CA TYR A 417 -18.45 -9.84 46.16
C TYR A 417 -19.90 -10.29 45.93
N GLY A 418 -20.83 -9.35 46.10
CA GLY A 418 -22.24 -9.60 45.81
C GLY A 418 -22.45 -9.90 44.32
N PRO A 419 -23.34 -10.84 43.97
CA PRO A 419 -23.60 -11.16 42.57
C PRO A 419 -24.01 -9.93 41.76
N GLY A 420 -23.63 -9.86 40.48
CA GLY A 420 -23.97 -8.72 39.60
C GLY A 420 -23.22 -7.43 39.86
N GLN A 421 -22.26 -7.36 40.78
CA GLN A 421 -21.32 -6.24 40.84
C GLN A 421 -20.43 -6.24 39.59
N ALA A 422 -20.24 -5.06 38.97
CA ALA A 422 -19.28 -4.87 37.89
C ALA A 422 -17.84 -4.99 38.43
N ILE A 423 -17.35 -6.22 38.55
CA ILE A 423 -16.02 -6.57 39.06
C ILE A 423 -15.36 -7.50 38.05
N VAL A 424 -14.08 -7.24 37.79
CA VAL A 424 -13.22 -8.09 36.98
C VAL A 424 -12.02 -8.53 37.81
N THR A 425 -11.55 -9.75 37.58
CA THR A 425 -10.39 -10.34 38.28
C THR A 425 -9.40 -10.92 37.26
N PRO A 426 -8.14 -11.18 37.66
CA PRO A 426 -7.14 -11.77 36.76
C PRO A 426 -7.62 -13.07 36.09
N SER A 427 -8.27 -13.99 36.82
CA SER A 427 -8.81 -15.22 36.22
C SER A 427 -9.93 -14.98 35.19
N VAL A 428 -10.77 -13.95 35.37
CA VAL A 428 -11.82 -13.58 34.42
C VAL A 428 -11.21 -13.07 33.11
N ILE A 429 -10.22 -12.17 33.19
CA ILE A 429 -9.50 -11.68 32.00
C ILE A 429 -8.75 -12.80 31.31
N ARG A 430 -8.11 -13.69 32.09
CA ARG A 430 -7.43 -14.86 31.53
C ARG A 430 -8.39 -15.74 30.73
N ALA A 431 -9.57 -16.05 31.27
CA ALA A 431 -10.59 -16.83 30.58
C ALA A 431 -11.09 -16.12 29.31
N GLU A 432 -11.27 -14.80 29.35
CA GLU A 432 -11.70 -14.00 28.21
C GLU A 432 -10.67 -13.99 27.07
N LEU A 433 -9.38 -13.83 27.38
CA LEU A 433 -8.31 -13.86 26.38
C LEU A 433 -8.14 -15.25 25.75
N ILE A 434 -8.34 -16.31 26.53
CA ILE A 434 -8.35 -17.69 26.01
C ILE A 434 -9.55 -17.90 25.07
N ALA A 435 -10.72 -17.40 25.44
CA ALA A 435 -11.91 -17.48 24.59
C ALA A 435 -11.71 -16.71 23.27
N LEU A 436 -11.13 -15.51 23.34
CA LEU A 436 -10.79 -14.72 22.15
C LEU A 436 -9.81 -15.47 21.23
N LEU A 437 -8.78 -16.10 21.78
CA LEU A 437 -7.85 -16.89 20.96
C LEU A 437 -8.56 -18.07 20.30
N GLY A 438 -9.46 -18.77 21.00
CA GLY A 438 -10.25 -19.86 20.42
C GLY A 438 -11.13 -19.39 19.25
N GLU A 439 -11.75 -18.21 19.34
CA GLU A 439 -12.50 -17.63 18.22
C GLU A 439 -11.60 -17.26 17.02
N MET A 440 -10.36 -16.84 17.29
CA MET A 440 -9.38 -16.51 16.24
C MET A 440 -8.73 -17.75 15.62
N GLU A 441 -8.61 -18.84 16.38
CA GLU A 441 -8.17 -20.15 15.92
C GLU A 441 -9.22 -20.77 14.98
N GLU A 442 -10.51 -20.66 15.30
CA GLU A 442 -11.60 -21.09 14.41
C GLU A 442 -11.60 -20.33 13.07
N LYS A 443 -11.13 -19.08 13.08
CA LYS A 443 -10.95 -18.26 11.88
C LYS A 443 -9.64 -18.52 11.13
N GLY A 444 -8.74 -19.36 11.66
CA GLY A 444 -7.45 -19.66 11.05
C GLY A 444 -6.44 -18.51 11.09
N LEU A 445 -6.59 -17.57 12.03
CA LEU A 445 -5.66 -16.44 12.19
C LEU A 445 -4.53 -16.76 13.19
N LEU A 446 -4.86 -17.54 14.22
CA LEU A 446 -3.96 -17.97 15.29
C LEU A 446 -4.02 -19.50 15.42
N GLU A 447 -3.02 -20.11 16.03
CA GLU A 447 -2.98 -21.55 16.30
C GLU A 447 -2.57 -21.86 17.74
N ASN A 448 -2.65 -23.14 18.11
CA ASN A 448 -2.05 -23.70 19.31
C ASN A 448 -2.57 -23.09 20.62
N LEU A 449 -3.89 -23.15 20.81
CA LEU A 449 -4.58 -22.67 22.02
C LEU A 449 -4.00 -23.21 23.34
N GLU A 450 -3.54 -24.46 23.37
CA GLU A 450 -2.97 -25.07 24.58
C GLU A 450 -1.61 -24.45 24.95
N ALA A 451 -0.73 -24.18 23.98
CA ALA A 451 0.51 -23.47 24.24
C ALA A 451 0.22 -22.04 24.73
N PHE A 452 -0.73 -21.35 24.10
CA PHE A 452 -1.15 -20.02 24.55
C PHE A 452 -1.65 -20.02 26.00
N LYS A 453 -2.51 -20.98 26.38
CA LYS A 453 -2.96 -21.14 27.77
C LYS A 453 -1.80 -21.31 28.74
N SER A 454 -0.80 -22.10 28.37
CA SER A 454 0.37 -22.35 29.24
C SER A 454 1.28 -21.12 29.40
N GLY A 455 1.44 -20.32 28.35
CA GLY A 455 2.26 -19.11 28.34
C GLY A 455 1.54 -17.84 28.80
N LEU A 456 0.20 -17.84 28.85
CA LEU A 456 -0.60 -16.68 29.23
C LEU A 456 -0.49 -16.39 30.73
N ILE A 457 0.10 -15.25 31.06
CA ILE A 457 0.22 -14.72 32.42
C ILE A 457 -0.69 -13.50 32.53
N VAL A 458 -1.55 -13.48 33.55
CA VAL A 458 -2.42 -12.35 33.88
C VAL A 458 -2.29 -12.12 35.38
N GLU A 459 -1.76 -10.98 35.78
CA GLU A 459 -1.55 -10.67 37.19
C GLU A 459 -1.92 -9.22 37.52
N ARG A 460 -2.33 -9.01 38.76
CA ARG A 460 -2.55 -7.66 39.29
C ARG A 460 -1.20 -7.10 39.72
N ASN A 461 -0.90 -5.88 39.29
CA ASN A 461 0.37 -5.25 39.63
C ASN A 461 0.50 -5.05 41.15
N LYS A 462 1.68 -5.36 41.69
CA LYS A 462 1.94 -5.33 43.14
C LYS A 462 2.06 -3.92 43.70
N ASP A 463 2.60 -3.00 42.90
CA ASP A 463 2.84 -1.61 43.29
C ASP A 463 1.65 -0.71 42.95
N ASP A 464 0.98 -0.97 41.82
CA ASP A 464 -0.27 -0.32 41.43
C ASP A 464 -1.43 -1.32 41.42
N ARG A 465 -2.18 -1.37 42.53
CA ARG A 465 -3.34 -2.27 42.64
C ARG A 465 -4.49 -1.89 41.69
N ASN A 466 -4.45 -0.77 40.97
CA ASN A 466 -5.45 -0.47 39.95
C ASN A 466 -5.06 -0.95 38.55
N ARG A 467 -3.88 -1.58 38.40
CA ARG A 467 -3.34 -2.05 37.13
C ARG A 467 -3.33 -3.58 37.03
N LEU A 468 -3.66 -4.07 35.85
CA LEU A 468 -3.54 -5.47 35.45
C LEU A 468 -2.46 -5.58 34.38
N ASP A 469 -1.52 -6.50 34.56
CA ASP A 469 -0.45 -6.80 33.62
C ASP A 469 -0.71 -8.16 32.95
N VAL A 470 -0.50 -8.21 31.64
CA VAL A 470 -0.78 -9.39 30.81
C VAL A 470 0.42 -9.68 29.91
N LEU A 471 0.93 -10.91 29.96
CA LEU A 471 1.82 -11.47 28.95
C LEU A 471 1.04 -12.48 28.13
N ALA A 472 0.82 -12.18 26.86
CA ALA A 472 0.09 -13.02 25.93
C ALA A 472 1.00 -13.36 24.73
N PRO A 473 1.40 -14.63 24.55
CA PRO A 473 2.24 -15.06 23.43
C PRO A 473 1.40 -15.77 22.35
N PRO A 474 0.67 -15.04 21.47
CA PRO A 474 -0.10 -15.68 20.41
C PRO A 474 0.82 -16.38 19.41
N ASP A 475 0.40 -17.55 18.93
CA ASP A 475 1.05 -18.25 17.82
C ASP A 475 0.28 -17.89 16.53
N LEU A 476 0.95 -17.24 15.58
CA LEU A 476 0.31 -16.76 14.35
C LEU A 476 0.28 -17.88 13.31
N VAL A 477 -0.84 -18.02 12.59
CA VAL A 477 -0.89 -18.95 11.46
C VAL A 477 0.03 -18.44 10.34
N ASN A 478 0.96 -19.31 9.93
CA ASN A 478 1.95 -19.01 8.90
C ASN A 478 1.40 -19.25 7.48
N GLN A 479 1.96 -18.54 6.49
CA GLN A 479 1.54 -18.70 5.10
C GLN A 479 2.14 -19.95 4.46
N PHE A 480 1.33 -20.71 3.73
CA PHE A 480 1.80 -21.84 2.92
C PHE A 480 2.46 -21.34 1.61
N ARG A 481 3.77 -21.13 1.65
CA ARG A 481 4.57 -20.61 0.52
C ARG A 481 5.33 -21.67 -0.26
N VAL A 482 5.91 -22.66 0.42
CA VAL A 482 6.81 -23.64 -0.20
C VAL A 482 6.44 -25.06 0.24
N PHE A 483 6.20 -25.93 -0.75
CA PHE A 483 6.07 -27.36 -0.56
C PHE A 483 7.27 -28.08 -1.17
N ALA A 484 8.02 -28.83 -0.36
CA ALA A 484 9.17 -29.61 -0.81
C ALA A 484 8.97 -31.09 -0.48
N MET A 485 9.02 -31.95 -1.49
CA MET A 485 8.85 -33.41 -1.35
C MET A 485 9.99 -34.15 -2.05
N GLN A 486 10.66 -35.05 -1.33
CA GLN A 486 11.63 -35.99 -1.90
C GLN A 486 10.95 -37.35 -2.13
N THR A 487 10.63 -37.68 -3.38
CA THR A 487 10.12 -39.01 -3.74
C THR A 487 11.27 -39.96 -4.06
N ARG A 488 11.40 -41.05 -3.30
CA ARG A 488 12.26 -42.18 -3.64
C ARG A 488 11.38 -43.33 -4.12
N PHE A 489 11.64 -43.83 -5.32
CA PHE A 489 10.87 -44.93 -5.90
C PHE A 489 11.76 -46.15 -6.10
N ILE A 490 11.13 -47.31 -6.04
CA ILE A 490 11.64 -48.60 -6.48
C ILE A 490 10.70 -49.09 -7.57
N LEU A 491 11.24 -49.71 -8.63
CA LEU A 491 10.45 -50.20 -9.75
C LEU A 491 9.53 -51.37 -9.35
#